data_AF-A0A7W0XIX3-F1
#
_entry.id   AF-A0A7W0XIX3-F1
#
_cell.length_a   1.000
_cell.length_b   1.000
_cell.length_c   1.000
_cell.angle_alpha   90.00
_cell.angle_beta   90.00
_cell.angle_gamma   90.00
#
_symmetry.space_group_name_H-M   'P 1'
#
loop_
_entity.id
_entity.type
_entity.pdbx_description
1 polymer ?
#
loop_
_entity_poly.entity_id
_entity_poly.type
_entity_poly.pdbx_seq_one_letter_code
_entity_poly.pdbx_strand_id
1 'polypeptide(L)'
;MAVFLEPLAAAPQLRSPQPNRLPVLDWLGELEAGASELTRRLVADLVEAAPRLKWDQTYDAADFSSRFLERYGWTELAGLRGPFHSDEVAAGFLLLGPDTEYPAHRHQAEEIYVVLSGTAAWMRDGADAGALPPGAIIHHPSLMPHAVRTSRQPLLALYLWRGRDLVQKSEIDAVRAPA
;
A
#
# COMPACT_ATOMS: atom_id res chain seq x y z
N MET A 1 16.69 6.00 -7.92
CA MET A 1 16.26 5.04 -6.89
C MET A 1 17.19 4.98 -5.68
N ALA A 2 18.52 4.89 -5.84
CA ALA A 2 19.45 4.79 -4.69
C ALA A 2 19.29 5.93 -3.66
N VAL A 3 19.15 7.18 -4.11
CA VAL A 3 18.94 8.37 -3.24
C VAL A 3 17.59 8.34 -2.49
N PHE A 4 16.61 7.52 -2.90
CA PHE A 4 15.32 7.44 -2.19
C PHE A 4 15.44 6.69 -0.86
N LEU A 5 16.38 5.74 -0.77
CA LEU A 5 16.49 4.81 0.35
C LEU A 5 17.78 4.99 1.17
N GLU A 6 18.63 5.98 0.88
CA GLU A 6 19.81 6.30 1.70
C GLU A 6 19.50 6.37 3.21
N PRO A 7 18.36 6.94 3.64
CA PRO A 7 17.86 6.89 5.02
C PRO A 7 17.76 5.51 5.70
N LEU A 8 17.51 4.43 4.95
CA LEU A 8 17.31 3.09 5.51
C LEU A 8 18.59 2.43 6.03
N ALA A 9 19.76 3.06 5.85
CA ALA A 9 21.05 2.50 6.23
C ALA A 9 21.34 2.52 7.75
N ALA A 10 20.59 3.30 8.54
CA ALA A 10 20.76 3.36 9.99
C ALA A 10 20.06 2.18 10.70
N ALA A 11 20.70 1.62 11.74
CA ALA A 11 20.15 0.50 12.51
C ALA A 11 18.85 0.93 13.24
N PRO A 12 17.67 0.41 12.85
CA PRO A 12 16.41 0.90 13.40
C PRO A 12 16.19 0.40 14.83
N GLN A 13 15.62 1.25 15.68
CA GLN A 13 15.14 0.80 17.00
C GLN A 13 13.95 -0.15 16.81
N LEU A 14 14.03 -1.34 17.40
CA LEU A 14 12.99 -2.36 17.29
C LEU A 14 11.86 -2.11 18.30
N ARG A 15 10.62 -2.19 17.82
CA ARG A 15 9.37 -2.14 18.56
C ARG A 15 8.60 -3.44 18.38
N SER A 16 7.67 -3.71 19.29
CA SER A 16 6.79 -4.89 19.25
C SER A 16 5.32 -4.46 19.11
N PRO A 17 4.90 -3.96 17.92
CA PRO A 17 3.50 -3.64 17.69
C PRO A 17 2.63 -4.89 17.85
N GLN A 18 1.45 -4.72 18.47
CA GLN A 18 0.53 -5.83 18.66
C GLN A 18 -0.05 -6.27 17.31
N PRO A 19 -0.02 -7.57 16.98
CA PRO A 19 -0.65 -8.08 15.77
C PRO A 19 -2.14 -7.71 15.72
N ASN A 20 -2.63 -7.44 14.52
CA ASN A 20 -4.05 -7.15 14.30
C ASN A 20 -4.48 -7.79 12.97
N ARG A 21 -5.62 -8.45 12.97
CA ARG A 21 -6.17 -9.13 11.80
C ARG A 21 -7.31 -8.29 11.21
N LEU A 22 -7.30 -8.11 9.90
CA LEU A 22 -8.38 -7.46 9.15
C LEU A 22 -9.06 -8.45 8.19
N PRO A 23 -10.32 -8.19 7.76
CA PRO A 23 -11.01 -9.04 6.79
C PRO A 23 -10.26 -9.16 5.45
N VAL A 24 -9.51 -8.14 5.05
CA VAL A 24 -8.69 -8.14 3.83
C VAL A 24 -7.65 -9.28 3.77
N LEU A 25 -7.35 -9.92 4.89
CA LEU A 25 -6.43 -11.05 4.93
C LEU A 25 -7.04 -12.37 4.47
N ASP A 26 -8.35 -12.42 4.21
CA ASP A 26 -9.00 -13.60 3.65
C ASP A 26 -8.49 -13.90 2.21
N TRP A 27 -7.91 -12.91 1.53
CA TRP A 27 -7.35 -13.04 0.17
C TRP A 27 -5.85 -13.42 0.13
N LEU A 28 -5.19 -13.67 1.27
CA LEU A 28 -3.76 -14.02 1.30
C LEU A 28 -3.42 -15.25 0.45
N GLY A 29 -4.32 -16.24 0.42
CA GLY A 29 -4.12 -17.49 -0.35
C GLY A 29 -4.09 -17.30 -1.87
N GLU A 30 -4.54 -16.15 -2.39
CA GLU A 30 -4.52 -15.86 -3.82
C GLU A 30 -3.23 -15.14 -4.25
N LEU A 31 -2.46 -14.59 -3.31
CA LEU A 31 -1.35 -13.70 -3.61
C LEU A 31 -0.17 -14.40 -4.29
N GLU A 32 0.14 -15.65 -3.93
CA GLU A 32 1.26 -16.35 -4.58
C GLU A 32 1.00 -16.61 -6.06
N ALA A 33 -0.25 -16.94 -6.43
CA ALA A 33 -0.65 -17.16 -7.82
C ALA A 33 -0.62 -15.87 -8.65
N GLY A 34 -0.83 -14.71 -8.00
CA GLY A 34 -0.72 -13.40 -8.62
C GLY A 34 0.71 -12.85 -8.72
N ALA A 35 1.72 -13.52 -8.16
CA ALA A 35 3.10 -13.03 -8.13
C ALA A 35 3.91 -13.44 -9.38
N SER A 36 4.85 -12.59 -9.78
CA SER A 36 5.85 -12.92 -10.80
C SER A 36 7.04 -13.66 -10.20
N GLU A 37 7.93 -14.24 -11.03
CA GLU A 37 9.19 -14.83 -10.54
C GLU A 37 10.00 -13.84 -9.69
N LEU A 38 10.05 -12.56 -10.10
CA LEU A 38 10.78 -11.51 -9.41
C LEU A 38 10.27 -11.25 -7.99
N THR A 39 8.94 -11.33 -7.79
CA THR A 39 8.28 -10.91 -6.55
C THR A 39 7.85 -12.08 -5.67
N ARG A 40 7.78 -13.30 -6.21
CA ARG A 40 7.20 -14.49 -5.56
C ARG A 40 7.77 -14.75 -4.17
N ARG A 41 9.09 -14.65 -4.00
CA ARG A 41 9.71 -14.93 -2.71
C ARG A 41 9.24 -13.96 -1.63
N LEU A 42 9.24 -12.66 -1.93
CA LEU A 42 8.76 -11.64 -0.99
C LEU A 42 7.28 -11.81 -0.67
N VAL A 43 6.47 -12.18 -1.67
CA VAL A 43 5.04 -12.46 -1.46
C VAL A 43 4.84 -13.65 -0.53
N ALA A 44 5.54 -14.76 -0.75
CA ALA A 44 5.45 -15.94 0.10
C ALA A 44 5.88 -15.64 1.54
N ASP A 45 7.01 -14.94 1.71
CA ASP A 45 7.51 -14.53 3.03
C ASP A 45 6.49 -13.62 3.75
N LEU A 46 5.83 -12.71 3.02
CA LEU A 46 4.77 -11.87 3.60
C LEU A 46 3.53 -12.67 3.97
N VAL A 47 3.06 -13.58 3.11
CA VAL A 47 1.89 -14.42 3.38
C VAL A 47 2.09 -15.23 4.67
N GLU A 48 3.28 -15.79 4.85
CA GLU A 48 3.65 -16.52 6.07
C GLU A 48 3.69 -15.59 7.31
N ALA A 49 4.21 -14.37 7.14
CA ALA A 49 4.35 -13.40 8.23
C ALA A 49 3.03 -12.69 8.59
N ALA A 50 2.09 -12.55 7.65
CA ALA A 50 0.91 -11.70 7.77
C ALA A 50 0.09 -11.90 9.07
N PRO A 51 -0.12 -13.11 9.62
CA PRO A 51 -0.82 -13.31 10.88
C PRO A 51 -0.12 -12.69 12.10
N ARG A 52 1.18 -12.40 12.00
CA ARG A 52 2.01 -11.84 13.08
C ARG A 52 2.22 -10.33 12.94
N LEU A 53 1.73 -9.72 11.87
CA LEU A 53 1.88 -8.30 11.61
C LEU A 53 0.72 -7.49 12.19
N LYS A 54 0.98 -6.22 12.48
CA LYS A 54 -0.05 -5.24 12.82
C LYS A 54 -0.66 -4.69 11.54
N TRP A 55 -1.85 -5.15 11.17
CA TRP A 55 -2.61 -4.57 10.07
C TRP A 55 -3.53 -3.46 10.57
N ASP A 56 -3.66 -2.40 9.79
CA ASP A 56 -4.43 -1.20 10.12
C ASP A 56 -5.24 -0.70 8.92
N GLN A 57 -6.16 0.20 9.24
CA GLN A 57 -6.94 0.97 8.28
C GLN A 57 -6.81 2.44 8.65
N THR A 58 -6.55 3.27 7.64
CA THR A 58 -6.53 4.73 7.79
C THR A 58 -7.93 5.33 7.90
N TYR A 59 -8.90 4.64 7.30
CA TYR A 59 -10.25 5.12 7.07
C TYR A 59 -11.26 4.33 7.88
N ASP A 60 -12.39 4.94 8.14
CA ASP A 60 -13.53 4.31 8.80
C ASP A 60 -14.79 4.37 7.92
N ALA A 61 -15.93 3.96 8.49
CA ALA A 61 -17.19 3.88 7.78
C ALA A 61 -17.80 5.24 7.41
N ALA A 62 -17.31 6.34 8.01
CA ALA A 62 -17.69 7.70 7.64
C ALA A 62 -16.88 8.20 6.44
N ASP A 63 -15.65 7.70 6.25
CA ASP A 63 -14.85 7.98 5.06
C ASP A 63 -15.28 7.11 3.86
N PHE A 64 -15.45 5.80 4.08
CA PHE A 64 -15.70 4.82 3.01
C PHE A 64 -16.75 3.78 3.39
N SER A 65 -17.29 3.09 2.38
CA SER A 65 -18.26 2.01 2.59
C SER A 65 -17.66 0.85 3.39
N SER A 66 -18.50 0.11 4.12
CA SER A 66 -18.12 -1.15 4.78
C SER A 66 -17.47 -2.14 3.80
N ARG A 67 -17.97 -2.20 2.57
CA ARG A 67 -17.42 -3.05 1.50
C ARG A 67 -15.95 -2.72 1.19
N PHE A 68 -15.59 -1.44 1.20
CA PHE A 68 -14.20 -1.01 1.02
C PHE A 68 -13.35 -1.44 2.21
N LEU A 69 -13.82 -1.19 3.45
CA LEU A 69 -13.09 -1.58 4.66
C LEU A 69 -12.90 -3.09 4.79
N GLU A 70 -13.82 -3.91 4.28
CA GLU A 70 -13.60 -5.36 4.22
C GLU A 70 -12.43 -5.75 3.29
N ARG A 71 -12.10 -4.91 2.30
CA ARG A 71 -11.16 -5.21 1.22
C ARG A 71 -9.92 -4.31 1.23
N TYR A 72 -9.72 -3.55 2.30
CA TYR A 72 -8.62 -2.60 2.42
C TYR A 72 -7.88 -2.83 3.72
N GLY A 73 -6.55 -2.82 3.64
CA GLY A 73 -5.72 -2.74 4.82
C GLY A 73 -4.26 -2.56 4.43
N TRP A 74 -3.50 -2.04 5.39
CA TRP A 74 -2.06 -1.90 5.24
C TRP A 74 -1.35 -2.36 6.51
N THR A 75 -0.07 -2.66 6.38
CA THR A 75 0.81 -2.88 7.53
C THR A 75 2.10 -2.09 7.31
N GLU A 76 2.63 -1.49 8.36
CA GLU A 76 3.89 -0.74 8.31
C GLU A 76 5.00 -1.58 8.93
N LEU A 77 6.10 -1.78 8.20
CA LEU A 77 7.29 -2.47 8.69
C LEU A 77 8.31 -1.50 9.24
N ALA A 78 8.59 -0.42 8.51
CA ALA A 78 9.49 0.66 8.93
C ALA A 78 8.73 1.99 8.94
N GLY A 79 9.00 2.85 9.93
CA GLY A 79 8.36 4.16 10.05
C GLY A 79 8.02 4.50 11.50
N LEU A 80 6.97 5.28 11.72
CA LEU A 80 6.56 5.74 13.05
C LEU A 80 5.59 4.78 13.78
N ARG A 81 5.11 3.74 13.12
CA ARG A 81 4.11 2.77 13.62
C ARG A 81 4.60 1.31 13.54
N GLY A 82 5.52 1.00 12.63
CA GLY A 82 6.04 -0.36 12.40
C GLY A 82 7.05 -0.87 13.44
N PRO A 83 7.41 -2.17 13.39
CA PRO A 83 8.45 -2.74 14.26
C PRO A 83 9.80 -2.05 14.10
N PHE A 84 10.16 -1.54 12.93
CA PHE A 84 11.40 -0.81 12.73
C PHE A 84 11.13 0.70 12.79
N HIS A 85 11.65 1.38 13.81
CA HIS A 85 11.48 2.83 13.91
C HIS A 85 12.29 3.56 12.82
N SER A 86 11.63 4.49 12.12
CA SER A 86 12.26 5.48 11.24
C SER A 86 11.43 6.76 11.18
N ASP A 87 12.09 7.90 11.25
CA ASP A 87 11.54 9.25 11.07
C ASP A 87 11.80 9.82 9.67
N GLU A 88 12.58 9.11 8.85
CA GLU A 88 12.97 9.55 7.51
C GLU A 88 12.17 8.84 6.39
N VAL A 89 11.79 7.58 6.61
CA VAL A 89 11.04 6.75 5.65
C VAL A 89 9.98 5.92 6.36
N ALA A 90 8.79 5.82 5.77
CA ALA A 90 7.81 4.80 6.12
C ALA A 90 7.70 3.78 4.99
N ALA A 91 7.65 2.50 5.32
CA ALA A 91 7.62 1.40 4.37
C ALA A 91 6.76 0.25 4.89
N GLY A 92 5.99 -0.35 4.01
CA GLY A 92 5.10 -1.42 4.38
C GLY A 92 4.32 -1.96 3.18
N PHE A 93 3.24 -2.68 3.46
CA PHE A 93 2.43 -3.29 2.42
C PHE A 93 1.00 -2.74 2.44
N LEU A 94 0.47 -2.50 1.24
CA LEU A 94 -0.94 -2.26 0.98
C LEU A 94 -1.54 -3.54 0.39
N LEU A 95 -2.69 -3.96 0.92
CA LEU A 95 -3.50 -5.03 0.35
C LEU A 95 -4.88 -4.49 -0.02
N LEU A 96 -5.27 -4.69 -1.27
CA LEU A 96 -6.61 -4.46 -1.76
C LEU A 96 -7.21 -5.79 -2.21
N GLY A 97 -8.42 -6.10 -1.75
CA GLY A 97 -9.19 -7.23 -2.24
C GLY A 97 -9.67 -7.02 -3.68
N PRO A 98 -10.26 -8.05 -4.32
CA PRO A 98 -10.90 -7.93 -5.63
C PRO A 98 -12.00 -6.86 -5.66
N ASP A 99 -12.28 -6.34 -6.86
CA ASP A 99 -13.36 -5.40 -7.16
C ASP A 99 -13.43 -4.21 -6.18
N THR A 100 -12.26 -3.61 -5.92
CA THR A 100 -12.07 -2.51 -4.99
C THR A 100 -11.54 -1.28 -5.72
N GLU A 101 -12.21 -0.16 -5.55
CA GLU A 101 -11.75 1.15 -5.98
C GLU A 101 -11.23 1.91 -4.76
N TYR A 102 -9.93 2.20 -4.75
CA TYR A 102 -9.33 3.16 -3.85
C TYR A 102 -9.28 4.51 -4.58
N PRO A 103 -10.21 5.43 -4.29
CA PRO A 103 -10.41 6.64 -5.07
C PRO A 103 -9.18 7.55 -5.08
N ALA A 104 -9.20 8.53 -5.98
CA ALA A 104 -8.16 9.53 -6.10
C ALA A 104 -7.86 10.19 -4.75
N HIS A 105 -6.60 10.14 -4.35
CA HIS A 105 -6.12 10.72 -3.11
C HIS A 105 -4.70 11.25 -3.28
N ARG A 106 -4.29 12.09 -2.33
CA ARG A 106 -2.95 12.68 -2.30
C ARG A 106 -2.47 12.90 -0.87
N HIS A 107 -1.16 13.00 -0.71
CA HIS A 107 -0.50 13.29 0.56
C HIS A 107 0.83 14.00 0.32
N GLN A 108 1.36 14.63 1.37
CA GLN A 108 2.61 15.38 1.34
C GLN A 108 3.83 14.48 1.14
N ALA A 109 3.80 13.26 1.69
CA ALA A 109 4.86 12.30 1.47
C ALA A 109 4.99 11.99 -0.03
N GLU A 110 6.23 11.94 -0.51
CA GLU A 110 6.51 11.37 -1.82
C GLU A 110 6.46 9.85 -1.70
N GLU A 111 5.84 9.18 -2.65
CA GLU A 111 5.57 7.75 -2.56
C GLU A 111 6.09 6.97 -3.77
N ILE A 112 6.60 5.79 -3.49
CA ILE A 112 6.82 4.75 -4.49
C ILE A 112 5.98 3.53 -4.12
N TYR A 113 5.18 3.05 -5.07
CA TYR A 113 4.62 1.70 -5.03
C TYR A 113 5.47 0.73 -5.87
N VAL A 114 5.59 -0.50 -5.38
CA VAL A 114 6.04 -1.65 -6.16
C VAL A 114 4.94 -2.70 -6.12
N VAL A 115 4.40 -3.07 -7.28
CA VAL A 115 3.38 -4.13 -7.39
C VAL A 115 4.05 -5.48 -7.11
N LEU A 116 3.57 -6.24 -6.14
CA LEU A 116 4.16 -7.52 -5.75
C LEU A 116 3.33 -8.72 -6.19
N SER A 117 2.00 -8.59 -6.16
CA SER A 117 1.08 -9.62 -6.62
C SER A 117 -0.21 -9.01 -7.15
N GLY A 118 -0.78 -9.68 -8.16
CA GLY A 118 -1.98 -9.26 -8.86
C GLY A 118 -1.68 -8.22 -9.92
N THR A 119 -2.74 -7.76 -10.58
CA THR A 119 -2.69 -6.64 -11.53
C THR A 119 -3.83 -5.69 -11.19
N ALA A 120 -3.52 -4.40 -11.06
CA ALA A 120 -4.50 -3.36 -10.77
C ALA A 120 -4.35 -2.20 -11.76
N ALA A 121 -5.46 -1.52 -12.05
CA ALA A 121 -5.44 -0.27 -12.80
C ALA A 121 -4.98 0.88 -11.90
N TRP A 122 -4.06 1.69 -12.39
CA TRP A 122 -3.51 2.83 -11.68
C TRP A 122 -3.84 4.13 -12.41
N MET A 123 -4.09 5.19 -11.66
CA MET A 123 -4.25 6.54 -12.19
C MET A 123 -3.26 7.46 -11.49
N ARG A 124 -2.67 8.38 -12.27
CA ARG A 124 -1.75 9.42 -11.77
C ARG A 124 -2.09 10.74 -12.42
N ASP A 125 -2.28 11.78 -11.62
CA ASP A 125 -2.60 13.13 -12.07
C ASP A 125 -3.80 13.17 -13.05
N GLY A 126 -4.84 12.39 -12.73
CA GLY A 126 -6.04 12.26 -13.56
C GLY A 126 -5.88 11.43 -14.84
N ALA A 127 -4.68 10.94 -15.15
CA ALA A 127 -4.42 10.11 -16.32
C ALA A 127 -4.40 8.61 -15.97
N ASP A 128 -5.12 7.82 -16.77
CA ASP A 128 -5.12 6.35 -16.67
C ASP A 128 -3.73 5.80 -17.09
N ALA A 129 -3.05 5.14 -16.15
CA ALA A 129 -1.78 4.47 -16.39
C ALA A 129 -1.98 2.99 -16.79
N GLY A 130 -3.22 2.52 -16.86
CA GLY A 130 -3.57 1.16 -17.21
C GLY A 130 -3.30 0.15 -16.10
N ALA A 131 -3.47 -1.11 -16.45
CA ALA A 131 -3.27 -2.24 -15.55
C ALA A 131 -1.77 -2.57 -15.41
N LEU A 132 -1.20 -2.40 -14.21
CA LEU A 132 0.22 -2.60 -13.97
C LEU A 132 0.50 -3.96 -13.29
N PRO A 133 1.44 -4.77 -13.83
CA PRO A 133 1.72 -6.13 -13.36
C PRO A 133 2.73 -6.15 -12.20
N PRO A 134 2.96 -7.31 -11.55
CA PRO A 134 4.01 -7.47 -10.56
C PRO A 134 5.39 -7.09 -11.10
N GLY A 135 6.17 -6.39 -10.27
CA GLY A 135 7.45 -5.80 -10.64
C GLY A 135 7.36 -4.36 -11.16
N ALA A 136 6.16 -3.86 -11.49
CA ALA A 136 5.97 -2.46 -11.86
C ALA A 136 6.27 -1.53 -10.68
N ILE A 137 7.00 -0.44 -10.96
CA ILE A 137 7.37 0.61 -9.99
C ILE A 137 6.64 1.88 -10.39
N ILE A 138 5.96 2.49 -9.43
CA ILE A 138 5.08 3.64 -9.65
C ILE A 138 5.52 4.72 -8.69
N HIS A 139 5.89 5.87 -9.22
CA HIS A 139 6.32 7.02 -8.44
C HIS A 139 5.23 8.09 -8.42
N HIS A 140 4.87 8.54 -7.22
CA HIS A 140 3.98 9.65 -6.94
C HIS A 140 4.79 10.77 -6.27
N PRO A 141 5.09 11.86 -7.01
CA PRO A 141 5.57 13.10 -6.41
C PRO A 141 4.62 13.58 -5.31
N SER A 142 5.17 14.35 -4.37
CA SER A 142 4.41 15.00 -3.30
C SER A 142 3.14 15.68 -3.85
N LEU A 143 2.01 15.41 -3.20
CA LEU A 143 0.68 15.96 -3.51
C LEU A 143 0.12 15.60 -4.90
N MET A 144 0.73 14.68 -5.65
CA MET A 144 0.15 14.18 -6.90
C MET A 144 -1.07 13.29 -6.61
N PRO A 145 -2.26 13.59 -7.15
CA PRO A 145 -3.40 12.70 -7.07
C PRO A 145 -3.12 11.35 -7.72
N HIS A 146 -3.48 10.28 -7.03
CA HIS A 146 -3.38 8.92 -7.56
C HIS A 146 -4.53 8.04 -7.05
N ALA A 147 -4.89 7.05 -7.85
CA ALA A 147 -5.96 6.10 -7.53
C ALA A 147 -5.57 4.68 -7.94
N VAL A 148 -6.20 3.69 -7.31
CA VAL A 148 -5.95 2.28 -7.58
C VAL A 148 -7.27 1.55 -7.70
N ARG A 149 -7.43 0.72 -8.72
CA ARG A 149 -8.62 -0.11 -8.90
C ARG A 149 -8.24 -1.55 -9.21
N THR A 150 -8.64 -2.46 -8.32
CA THR A 150 -8.54 -3.90 -8.56
C THR A 150 -9.71 -4.37 -9.41
N SER A 151 -9.50 -5.49 -10.10
CA SER A 151 -10.57 -6.24 -10.76
C SER A 151 -10.70 -7.58 -10.05
N ARG A 152 -10.71 -8.71 -10.77
CA ARG A 152 -10.93 -10.04 -10.19
C ARG A 152 -9.84 -10.51 -9.22
N GLN A 153 -8.63 -9.98 -9.30
CA GLN A 153 -7.50 -10.38 -8.45
C GLN A 153 -7.30 -9.37 -7.32
N PRO A 154 -6.92 -9.81 -6.12
CA PRO A 154 -6.40 -8.90 -5.11
C PRO A 154 -5.08 -8.28 -5.59
N LEU A 155 -4.74 -7.12 -5.03
CA LEU A 155 -3.47 -6.43 -5.23
C LEU A 155 -2.69 -6.42 -3.92
N LEU A 156 -1.45 -6.90 -3.96
CA LEU A 156 -0.46 -6.61 -2.94
C LEU A 156 0.60 -5.68 -3.51
N ALA A 157 0.86 -4.57 -2.83
CA ALA A 157 1.91 -3.63 -3.20
C ALA A 157 2.78 -3.26 -1.99
N LEU A 158 4.09 -3.14 -2.20
CA LEU A 158 4.98 -2.45 -1.26
C LEU A 158 4.80 -0.94 -1.47
N TYR A 159 4.61 -0.19 -0.40
CA TYR A 159 4.71 1.27 -0.41
C TYR A 159 6.00 1.73 0.27
N LEU A 160 6.55 2.83 -0.21
CA LEU A 160 7.68 3.55 0.36
C LEU A 160 7.33 5.03 0.37
N TRP A 161 7.28 5.63 1.54
CA TRP A 161 7.02 7.05 1.76
C TRP A 161 8.28 7.74 2.26
N ARG A 162 8.55 8.93 1.73
CA ARG A 162 9.63 9.79 2.24
C ARG A 162 9.20 11.26 2.25
N GLY A 163 9.98 12.05 2.97
CA GLY A 163 9.81 13.50 3.01
C GLY A 163 8.84 13.92 4.11
N ARG A 164 7.92 14.83 3.78
CA ARG A 164 7.06 15.46 4.78
C ARG A 164 5.91 14.57 5.21
N ASP A 165 5.67 14.56 6.52
CA ASP A 165 4.50 13.97 7.18
C ASP A 165 4.24 12.50 6.79
N LEU A 166 5.08 11.60 7.33
CA LEU A 166 5.01 10.16 7.08
C LEU A 166 3.78 9.47 7.69
N VAL A 167 2.94 10.21 8.41
CA VAL A 167 1.73 9.69 9.07
C VAL A 167 0.46 10.45 8.64
N GLN A 168 0.56 11.29 7.61
CA GLN A 168 -0.58 12.03 7.11
C GLN A 168 -1.71 11.09 6.69
N LYS A 169 -2.94 11.36 7.15
CA LYS A 169 -4.13 10.81 6.51
C LYS A 169 -4.27 11.46 5.13
N SER A 170 -4.32 10.65 4.07
CA SER A 170 -4.43 11.16 2.70
C SER A 170 -5.69 12.00 2.52
N GLU A 171 -5.57 13.07 1.74
CA GLU A 171 -6.71 13.86 1.28
C GLU A 171 -7.39 13.09 0.14
N ILE A 172 -8.68 12.80 0.28
CA ILE A 172 -9.48 12.18 -0.78
C ILE A 172 -9.99 13.28 -1.70
N ASP A 173 -9.68 13.18 -2.98
CA ASP A 173 -10.21 14.10 -3.98
C ASP A 173 -11.70 13.84 -4.18
N ALA A 174 -12.48 14.91 -4.28
CA ALA A 174 -13.91 14.78 -4.55
C ALA A 174 -14.13 14.00 -5.86
N VAL A 175 -14.98 12.97 -5.81
CA VAL A 175 -15.37 12.21 -6.99
C VAL A 175 -15.96 13.20 -7.99
N ARG A 176 -15.26 13.44 -9.11
CA ARG A 176 -15.87 14.15 -10.24
C ARG A 176 -17.05 13.30 -10.70
N ALA A 177 -18.26 13.85 -10.56
CA ALA A 177 -19.42 13.27 -11.22
C ALA A 177 -19.08 13.11 -12.72
N PRO A 178 -19.42 11.98 -13.36
CA PRO A 178 -19.25 11.87 -14.80
C PRO A 178 -20.05 13.00 -15.47
N ALA A 179 -19.42 13.66 -16.45
CA ALA A 179 -20.05 14.64 -17.32
C ALA A 179 -21.08 13.97 -18.25
#